data_AF-A0A5J9VBS1-F1
#
_entry.id   AF-A0A5J9VBS1-F1
#
_cell.length_a   1.000
_cell.length_b   1.000
_cell.length_c   1.000
_cell.angle_alpha   90.00
_cell.angle_beta   90.00
_cell.angle_gamma   90.00
#
_symmetry.space_group_name_H-M   'P 1'
#
loop_
_entity.id
_entity.type
_entity.pdbx_description
1 polymer ?
#
loop_
_entity_poly.entity_id
_entity_poly.type
_entity_poly.pdbx_seq_one_letter_code
_entity_poly.pdbx_strand_id
1 'polypeptide(L)' 'MPKLRKLSLLNNQLSGNLSNALGNLSQLVQLDLSYNNFSGPIPDGEGLATSTQPDELGAYQEFLWP' A
#
# COMPACT_ATOMS: atom_id res chain seq x y z
N MET A 1 -16.38 6.12 11.27
CA MET A 1 -15.57 5.95 10.04
C MET A 1 -14.61 7.12 9.91
N PRO A 2 -13.30 6.89 9.90
CA PRO A 2 -12.30 7.95 9.75
C PRO A 2 -12.45 8.63 8.37
N LYS A 3 -12.45 9.96 8.34
CA LYS A 3 -12.57 10.76 7.09
C LYS A 3 -11.21 11.12 6.47
N LEU A 4 -10.18 10.32 6.78
CA LEU A 4 -8.82 10.63 6.38
C LEU A 4 -8.66 10.35 4.89
N ARG A 5 -8.28 11.38 4.12
CA ARG A 5 -8.10 11.29 2.67
C ARG A 5 -6.65 11.14 2.23
N LYS A 6 -5.71 11.65 3.03
CA LYS A 6 -4.27 11.61 2.74
C LYS A 6 -3.51 11.28 4.02
N LEU A 7 -2.61 10.32 3.93
CA LEU A 7 -1.68 9.95 5.00
C LEU A 7 -0.30 9.83 4.38
N SER A 8 0.66 10.58 4.90
CA SER A 8 2.07 10.44 4.53
C SER A 8 2.88 10.26 5.80
N LEU A 9 3.65 9.18 5.83
CA LEU A 9 4.60 8.83 6.87
C LEU A 9 6.01 8.74 6.28
N LEU A 10 6.27 9.47 5.19
CA LEU A 10 7.50 9.36 4.43
C LEU A 10 8.74 9.57 5.33
N ASN A 11 9.82 8.87 5.02
CA ASN A 11 11.14 9.07 5.61
C ASN A 11 11.14 9.01 7.15
N ASN A 12 10.60 7.91 7.67
CA ASN A 12 10.66 7.58 9.09
C ASN A 12 11.34 6.22 9.31
N GLN A 13 11.55 5.87 10.57
CA GLN A 13 12.12 4.56 10.95
C GLN A 13 11.03 3.60 11.43
N LEU A 14 9.81 3.75 10.92
CA LEU A 14 8.69 2.88 11.32
C LEU A 14 8.90 1.48 10.75
N SER A 15 8.50 0.46 11.51
CA SER A 15 8.72 -0.94 11.15
C SER A 15 7.56 -1.84 11.59
N GLY A 16 7.58 -3.09 11.13
CA GLY A 16 6.55 -4.07 11.40
C GLY A 16 5.51 -4.17 10.29
N ASN A 17 4.45 -4.93 10.55
CA ASN A 17 3.44 -5.22 9.54
C ASN A 17 2.33 -4.16 9.51
N LEU A 18 1.90 -3.82 8.30
CA LEU A 18 0.73 -2.98 8.10
C LEU A 18 -0.51 -3.75 8.56
N SER A 19 -1.15 -3.25 9.62
CA SER A 19 -2.34 -3.89 10.18
C SER A 19 -3.56 -3.73 9.27
N ASN A 20 -4.47 -4.72 9.31
CA ASN A 20 -5.75 -4.68 8.56
C ASN A 20 -6.61 -3.44 8.87
N ALA A 21 -6.31 -2.72 9.95
CA ALA A 21 -6.95 -1.44 10.27
C ALA A 21 -6.72 -0.36 9.19
N LEU A 22 -5.63 -0.43 8.41
CA LEU A 22 -5.44 0.46 7.25
C LEU A 22 -6.51 0.23 6.18
N GLY A 23 -7.02 -0.99 6.04
CA GLY A 23 -8.15 -1.31 5.16
C GLY A 23 -9.48 -0.67 5.59
N ASN A 24 -9.61 -0.26 6.86
CA ASN A 24 -10.79 0.45 7.36
C ASN A 24 -10.80 1.95 7.00
N LEU A 25 -9.72 2.46 6.39
CA LEU A 25 -9.64 3.85 5.92
C LEU A 25 -10.28 3.98 4.54
N SER A 26 -11.58 3.71 4.45
CA SER A 26 -12.35 3.67 3.19
C SER A 26 -12.39 4.99 2.40
N GLN A 27 -11.99 6.11 3.01
CA GLN A 27 -11.91 7.42 2.36
C GLN A 27 -10.48 7.83 1.98
N LEU A 28 -9.49 6.98 2.23
CA LEU A 28 -8.09 7.27 1.95
C LEU A 28 -7.84 7.19 0.45
N VAL A 29 -7.33 8.29 -0.12
CA VAL A 29 -7.01 8.42 -1.55
C VAL A 29 -5.50 8.41 -1.77
N GLN A 30 -4.73 8.76 -0.74
CA GLN A 30 -3.27 8.81 -0.83
C GLN A 30 -2.66 8.26 0.46
N LEU A 31 -1.79 7.26 0.29
CA LEU A 31 -0.99 6.67 1.34
C LEU A 31 0.48 6.65 0.89
N ASP A 32 1.34 7.35 1.63
CA ASP A 32 2.77 7.34 1.39
C ASP A 32 3.48 6.79 2.62
N LEU A 33 4.12 5.63 2.45
CA LEU A 33 4.89 4.93 3.47
C LEU A 33 6.36 4.80 3.05
N SER A 34 6.78 5.48 1.99
CA SER A 34 8.12 5.35 1.42
C SER A 34 9.20 5.74 2.43
N TYR A 35 10.38 5.13 2.29
CA TYR A 35 11.50 5.33 3.22
C TYR A 35 11.10 5.02 4.68
N ASN A 36 10.49 3.84 4.88
CA ASN A 36 10.29 3.20 6.17
C ASN A 36 10.76 1.73 6.09
N ASN A 37 10.68 1.02 7.21
CA ASN A 37 11.09 -0.37 7.35
C ASN A 37 9.88 -1.30 7.60
N PHE A 38 8.74 -1.01 6.98
CA PHE A 38 7.55 -1.86 7.02
C PHE A 38 7.78 -3.16 6.25
N SER A 39 7.19 -4.25 6.73
CA SER A 39 7.34 -5.60 6.17
C SER A 39 6.00 -6.34 6.11
N GLY A 40 5.93 -7.44 5.37
CA GLY A 40 4.72 -8.25 5.27
C GLY A 40 3.72 -7.73 4.23
N PRO A 41 2.54 -8.38 4.12
CA PRO A 41 1.58 -8.07 3.08
C PRO A 41 0.99 -6.67 3.27
N ILE A 42 0.70 -6.01 2.15
CA ILE A 42 -0.18 -4.84 2.18
C ILE A 42 -1.56 -5.37 2.61
N PRO A 43 -2.18 -4.82 3.66
CA PRO A 43 -3.47 -5.29 4.12
C PRO A 43 -4.49 -5.02 3.01
N ASP A 44 -5.09 -6.10 2.52
CA ASP A 44 -6.23 -6.06 1.61
C ASP A 44 -7.43 -5.49 2.38
N GLY A 45 -7.51 -4.16 2.44
CA GLY A 45 -8.79 -3.52 2.55
C GLY A 45 -9.54 -3.80 1.26
N GLU A 46 -10.80 -4.20 1.35
CA GLU A 46 -11.77 -4.38 0.25
C GLU A 46 -11.91 -3.16 -0.72
N GLY A 47 -11.03 -2.17 -0.67
CA GLY A 47 -10.97 -1.00 -1.55
C GLY A 47 -9.57 -0.54 -1.97
N LEU A 48 -8.48 -1.24 -1.64
CA LEU A 48 -7.17 -1.01 -2.27
C LEU A 48 -7.09 -1.85 -3.54
N ALA A 49 -7.98 -1.59 -4.50
CA ALA A 49 -7.82 -2.13 -5.83
C ALA A 49 -6.48 -1.62 -6.38
N THR A 50 -5.47 -2.49 -6.40
CA THR A 50 -4.35 -2.37 -7.30
C THR A 50 -4.97 -2.30 -8.69
N SER A 51 -5.09 -1.09 -9.24
CA SER A 51 -5.45 -0.87 -10.63
C SER A 51 -4.30 -1.32 -11.50
N THR A 52 -4.06 -2.63 -11.56
CA THR A 52 -3.34 -3.24 -12.67
C THR A 52 -4.40 -3.52 -13.72
N GLN A 53 -4.68 -2.54 -14.57
CA GLN A 53 -5.26 -2.86 -15.87
C GLN A 53 -4.24 -3.76 -16.57
N PRO A 54 -4.63 -4.92 -17.12
CA PRO A 54 -3.76 -5.65 -18.02
C PRO A 54 -3.72 -4.88 -19.33
N ASP A 55 -2.73 -3.99 -19.50
CA ASP A 55 -2.33 -3.53 -20.81
C ASP A 55 -1.52 -4.65 -21.49
N GLU A 56 -2.02 -5.04 -22.66
CA GLU A 56 -1.43 -6.07 -23.51
C GLU A 56 0.03 -5.74 -23.82
N LEU A 57 0.94 -6.65 -23.44
CA LEU A 57 1.95 -7.30 -24.28
C LEU A 57 3.02 -7.91 -23.36
N GLY A 58 3.34 -9.18 -23.58
CA GLY A 58 4.17 -9.98 -22.69
C GLY A 58 5.61 -9.49 -22.45
N ALA A 59 6.18 -10.02 -21.35
CA ALA A 59 7.52 -9.81 -20.79
C ALA A 59 7.66 -8.44 -20.10
N TYR A 60 8.15 -8.34 -18.85
CA TYR A 60 9.39 -8.91 -18.35
C TYR A 60 9.38 -9.12 -16.82
N GLN A 61 9.99 -10.24 -16.42
CA GLN A 61 10.87 -10.41 -15.27
C GLN A 61 10.33 -10.14 -13.84
N GLU A 62 10.10 -11.26 -13.14
CA GLU A 62 10.41 -11.50 -11.72
C GLU A 62 10.33 -10.29 -10.79
N PHE A 63 9.24 -10.20 -10.03
CA PHE A 63 9.22 -9.49 -8.75
C PHE A 63 10.13 -10.23 -7.76
N LEU A 64 11.44 -10.06 -7.92
CA LEU A 64 12.40 -10.16 -6.84
C LEU A 64 12.30 -8.84 -6.06
N TRP A 65 11.46 -8.85 -5.04
CA TRP A 65 11.56 -7.83 -4.00
C TRP A 65 12.88 -8.05 -3.24
N PRO A 66 13.66 -7.01 -2.91
CA PRO A 66 14.77 -7.14 -1.96
C PRO A 66 14.32 -7.67 -0.60
#